data_AF-A0A0F8X4A3-F1
#
_entry.id   AF-A0A0F8X4A3-F1
#
_cell.length_a   1.000
_cell.length_b   1.000
_cell.length_c   1.000
_cell.angle_alpha   90.00
_cell.angle_beta   90.00
_cell.angle_gamma   90.00
#
_symmetry.space_group_name_H-M   'P 1'
#
loop_
_entity.id
_entity.type
_entity.pdbx_description
1 polymer ?
#
loop_
_entity_poly.entity_id
_entity_poly.type
_entity_poly.pdbx_seq_one_letter_code
_entity_poly.pdbx_strand_id
1 'polypeptide(L)'
;FRPLVRVQKTTADMLPQPEACLITGITPQQALEHGVCEAEFIRQIHAEFAQPGTCAVGYNSIRFDDEVSRYTLYRNFYDPYAREWQNGNSRWDLIDMVRVCCALRPEGINWPQHDDGSTSFKLEHLTAANNISHESAHDALSDVYATIAIAKLVKAKQPKLFDYLFKLRNKREVAALLNVAEKKPVLHPSAMFPASRFCTTLVMPLAIHPTNKNAVICYDLSVDPAPLIELSAEQIAERLFTPSAQLPEGVERIPLKTVQTNRCPVVATTKLLDDKVAERIQLDLPAARQHYQQLLQAKGLSTKLADVFAQQDFPVRTDPDLMLYSGGFFGQNSGLNNSGISFFVVLLLPC
;
A
#
# COMPACT_ATOMS: atom_id res chain seq x y z
N PHE A 1 -15.34 22.18 -8.82
CA PHE A 1 -13.93 21.77 -8.69
C PHE A 1 -13.22 22.05 -10.01
N ARG A 2 -12.09 22.76 -9.99
CA ARG A 2 -11.20 22.91 -11.15
C ARG A 2 -9.99 21.99 -10.92
N PRO A 3 -9.64 21.11 -11.86
CA PRO A 3 -8.50 20.21 -11.68
C PRO A 3 -7.18 21.00 -11.63
N LEU A 4 -6.25 20.55 -10.77
CA LEU A 4 -4.87 21.01 -10.75
C LEU A 4 -4.03 20.02 -11.56
N VAL A 5 -3.50 20.47 -12.69
CA VAL A 5 -2.55 19.72 -13.52
C VAL A 5 -1.27 20.53 -13.63
N ARG A 6 -0.14 19.92 -13.28
CA ARG A 6 1.18 20.56 -13.33
C ARG A 6 2.21 19.59 -13.87
N VAL A 7 3.17 20.16 -14.59
CA VAL A 7 4.35 19.45 -15.10
C VAL A 7 5.56 19.99 -14.37
N GLN A 8 6.47 19.11 -13.95
CA GLN A 8 7.75 19.49 -13.36
C GLN A 8 8.81 19.57 -14.46
N LYS A 9 9.61 20.64 -14.47
CA LYS A 9 10.79 20.74 -15.33
C LYS A 9 11.81 19.69 -14.94
N THR A 10 12.36 18.98 -15.92
CA THR A 10 13.52 18.12 -15.72
C THR A 10 14.73 18.95 -15.33
N THR A 11 15.52 18.48 -14.38
CA THR A 11 16.80 19.08 -14.00
C THR A 11 17.91 18.63 -14.94
N ALA A 12 19.00 19.41 -15.04
CA ALA A 12 20.08 19.16 -16.00
C ALA A 12 20.95 17.94 -15.66
N ASP A 13 20.86 17.44 -14.43
CA ASP A 13 21.58 16.30 -13.86
C ASP A 13 20.82 14.97 -13.96
N MET A 14 19.61 14.98 -14.53
CA MET A 14 18.73 13.81 -14.58
C MET A 14 18.36 13.44 -16.02
N LEU A 15 18.55 12.17 -16.37
CA LEU A 15 18.02 11.58 -17.60
C LEU A 15 16.82 10.69 -17.25
N PRO A 16 15.64 10.92 -17.85
CA PRO A 16 14.49 10.07 -17.58
C PRO A 16 14.68 8.69 -18.20
N GLN A 17 14.02 7.69 -17.61
CA GLN A 17 13.95 6.36 -18.20
C GLN A 17 13.21 6.46 -19.55
N PRO A 18 13.81 6.00 -20.66
CA PRO A 18 13.19 6.08 -21.98
C PRO A 18 11.80 5.44 -22.03
N GLU A 19 11.62 4.28 -21.38
CA GLU A 19 10.37 3.54 -21.34
C GLU A 19 9.26 4.32 -20.64
N ALA A 20 9.58 5.10 -19.61
CA ALA A 20 8.60 5.95 -18.93
C ALA A 20 8.10 7.07 -19.84
N CYS A 21 8.98 7.65 -20.66
CA CYS A 21 8.60 8.66 -21.66
C CYS A 21 7.70 8.04 -22.75
N LEU A 22 7.96 6.79 -23.16
CA LEU A 22 7.12 6.08 -24.13
C LEU A 22 5.72 5.78 -23.59
N ILE A 23 5.62 5.39 -22.31
CA ILE A 23 4.34 5.09 -21.67
C ILE A 23 3.52 6.36 -21.44
N THR A 24 4.15 7.43 -20.96
CA THR A 24 3.45 8.68 -20.60
C THR A 24 3.22 9.60 -21.80
N GLY A 25 4.01 9.46 -22.86
CA GLY A 25 4.03 10.40 -23.97
C GLY A 25 4.63 11.78 -23.62
N ILE A 26 5.20 11.94 -22.42
CA ILE A 26 5.81 13.19 -21.95
C ILE A 26 7.32 13.13 -22.17
N THR A 27 7.83 14.00 -23.03
CA THR A 27 9.27 14.11 -23.31
C THR A 27 9.96 15.07 -22.33
N PRO A 28 11.27 14.93 -22.08
CA PRO A 28 12.04 15.92 -21.31
C PRO A 28 11.90 17.34 -21.87
N GLN A 29 11.82 17.49 -23.20
CA GLN A 29 11.66 18.77 -23.87
C GLN A 29 10.31 19.43 -23.52
N GLN A 30 9.22 18.66 -23.56
CA GLN A 30 7.90 19.14 -23.15
C GLN A 30 7.89 19.53 -21.67
N ALA A 31 8.51 18.71 -20.81
CA ALA A 31 8.63 18.99 -19.39
C ALA A 31 9.44 20.29 -19.12
N LEU A 32 10.51 20.51 -19.87
CA LEU A 32 11.34 21.71 -19.76
C LEU A 32 10.61 22.99 -20.24
N GLU A 33 9.86 22.88 -21.35
CA GLU A 33 9.14 23.99 -21.97
C GLU A 33 7.91 24.40 -21.15
N HIS A 34 7.10 23.44 -20.72
CA HIS A 34 5.80 23.70 -20.08
C HIS A 34 5.79 23.53 -18.56
N GLY A 35 6.82 22.95 -17.98
CA GLY A 35 6.88 22.68 -16.56
C GLY A 35 7.20 23.91 -15.70
N VAL A 36 7.15 23.72 -14.39
CA VAL A 36 7.72 24.64 -13.38
C VAL A 36 8.89 23.96 -12.66
N CYS A 37 9.77 24.71 -12.00
CA CYS A 37 10.85 24.10 -11.21
C CYS A 37 10.28 23.23 -10.07
N GLU A 38 11.05 22.25 -9.60
CA GLU A 38 10.58 21.28 -8.59
C GLU A 38 10.03 21.96 -7.33
N ALA A 39 10.68 23.03 -6.85
CA ALA A 39 10.24 23.80 -5.69
C ALA A 39 8.83 24.41 -5.87
N GLU A 40 8.54 24.96 -7.04
CA GLU A 40 7.20 25.52 -7.32
C GLU A 40 6.17 24.41 -7.57
N PHE A 41 6.58 23.33 -8.24
CA PHE A 41 5.75 22.16 -8.48
C PHE A 41 5.22 21.59 -7.16
N ILE A 42 6.13 21.32 -6.22
CA ILE A 42 5.76 20.71 -4.94
C ILE A 42 5.06 21.71 -4.01
N ARG A 43 5.37 23.01 -4.08
CA ARG A 43 4.64 24.04 -3.32
C ARG A 43 3.15 24.01 -3.62
N GLN A 44 2.79 23.89 -4.91
CA GLN A 44 1.37 23.85 -5.31
C GLN A 44 0.69 22.55 -4.89
N ILE A 45 1.35 21.40 -5.04
CA ILE A 45 0.81 20.11 -4.59
C ILE A 45 0.65 20.07 -3.06
N HIS A 46 1.67 20.54 -2.33
CA HIS A 46 1.64 20.61 -0.88
C HIS A 46 0.50 21.53 -0.39
N ALA A 47 0.24 22.65 -1.07
CA ALA A 47 -0.87 23.54 -0.71
C ALA A 47 -2.24 22.85 -0.78
N GLU A 48 -2.46 21.95 -1.74
CA GLU A 48 -3.69 21.15 -1.83
C GLU A 48 -3.70 20.03 -0.78
N PHE A 49 -2.59 19.29 -0.63
CA PHE A 49 -2.49 18.17 0.32
C PHE A 49 -2.54 18.57 1.79
N ALA A 50 -2.10 19.79 2.14
CA ALA A 50 -2.05 20.29 3.50
C ALA A 50 -3.38 20.91 3.98
N GLN A 51 -4.39 21.03 3.11
CA GLN A 51 -5.71 21.53 3.52
C GLN A 51 -6.30 20.65 4.64
N PRO A 52 -6.82 21.23 5.74
CA PRO A 52 -7.35 20.46 6.87
C PRO A 52 -8.48 19.48 6.46
N GLY A 53 -8.45 18.28 7.04
CA GLY A 53 -9.44 17.22 6.77
C GLY A 53 -9.27 16.50 5.43
N THR A 54 -8.18 16.73 4.70
CA THR A 54 -7.97 16.14 3.37
C THR A 54 -7.61 14.65 3.46
N CYS A 55 -8.28 13.83 2.66
CA CYS A 55 -7.87 12.44 2.42
C CYS A 55 -7.25 12.34 1.03
N ALA A 56 -5.92 12.28 0.96
CA ALA A 56 -5.20 12.09 -0.29
C ALA A 56 -5.39 10.64 -0.77
N VAL A 57 -5.92 10.47 -1.98
CA VAL A 57 -6.30 9.16 -2.55
C VAL A 57 -5.77 9.03 -3.97
N GLY A 58 -5.28 7.83 -4.30
CA GLY A 58 -4.97 7.43 -5.66
C GLY A 58 -5.20 5.94 -5.88
N TYR A 59 -4.66 5.43 -6.99
CA TYR A 59 -4.72 4.03 -7.36
C TYR A 59 -3.31 3.44 -7.39
N ASN A 60 -2.99 2.58 -6.42
CA ASN A 60 -1.63 2.12 -6.12
C ASN A 60 -0.66 3.23 -5.68
N SER A 61 -1.20 4.35 -5.16
CA SER A 61 -0.44 5.55 -4.82
C SER A 61 0.44 5.39 -3.59
N ILE A 62 0.03 4.60 -2.60
CA ILE A 62 0.79 4.48 -1.33
C ILE A 62 2.18 3.87 -1.55
N ARG A 63 2.32 3.03 -2.57
CA ARG A 63 3.58 2.34 -2.89
C ARG A 63 4.40 3.08 -3.95
N PHE A 64 3.86 4.12 -4.58
CA PHE A 64 4.50 4.85 -5.66
C PHE A 64 4.37 6.36 -5.50
N ASP A 65 3.22 6.96 -5.83
CA ASP A 65 3.03 8.42 -5.85
C ASP A 65 3.30 9.10 -4.49
N ASP A 66 2.97 8.43 -3.39
CA ASP A 66 3.27 8.91 -2.05
C ASP A 66 4.76 8.91 -1.75
N GLU A 67 5.52 7.94 -2.26
CA GLU A 67 6.97 7.91 -2.14
C GLU A 67 7.60 9.02 -2.98
N VAL A 68 7.13 9.21 -4.23
CA VAL A 68 7.51 10.37 -5.06
C VAL A 68 7.24 11.67 -4.30
N SER A 69 6.03 11.83 -3.76
CA SER A 69 5.65 13.02 -2.98
C SER A 69 6.57 13.24 -1.77
N ARG A 70 6.88 12.19 -1.00
CA ARG A 70 7.77 12.28 0.17
C ARG A 70 9.18 12.72 -0.22
N TYR A 71 9.77 12.10 -1.25
CA TYR A 71 11.09 12.47 -1.71
C TYR A 71 11.14 13.88 -2.31
N THR A 72 10.11 14.30 -3.04
CA THR A 72 10.03 15.67 -3.58
C THR A 72 9.85 16.70 -2.46
N LEU A 73 9.01 16.42 -1.44
CA LEU A 73 8.90 17.27 -0.25
C LEU A 73 10.24 17.37 0.49
N TYR A 74 10.91 16.24 0.69
CA TYR A 74 12.22 16.15 1.34
C TYR A 74 13.29 16.99 0.65
N ARG A 75 13.46 16.83 -0.68
CA ARG A 75 14.44 17.61 -1.47
C ARG A 75 14.16 19.12 -1.46
N ASN A 76 12.90 19.50 -1.23
CA ASN A 76 12.44 20.89 -1.26
C ASN A 76 12.08 21.41 0.15
N PHE A 77 12.65 20.82 1.20
CA PHE A 77 12.60 21.32 2.58
C PHE A 77 11.20 21.42 3.21
N TYR A 78 10.27 20.57 2.78
CA TYR A 78 9.01 20.35 3.49
C TYR A 78 9.11 19.10 4.38
N ASP A 79 8.29 19.04 5.43
CA ASP A 79 8.09 17.79 6.17
C ASP A 79 7.45 16.74 5.24
N PRO A 80 8.13 15.60 4.95
CA PRO A 80 7.63 14.61 4.00
C PRO A 80 6.34 13.91 4.43
N TYR A 81 6.01 13.95 5.72
CA TYR A 81 4.97 13.14 6.35
C TYR A 81 3.81 13.98 6.92
N ALA A 82 4.02 15.25 7.24
CA ALA A 82 3.03 16.11 7.91
C ALA A 82 1.65 16.11 7.23
N ARG A 83 1.64 16.24 5.90
CA ARG A 83 0.40 16.22 5.08
C ARG A 83 -0.43 14.94 5.23
N GLU A 84 0.18 13.85 5.71
CA GLU A 84 -0.45 12.53 5.81
C GLU A 84 -1.29 12.35 7.09
N TRP A 85 -1.16 13.25 8.08
CA TRP A 85 -1.79 13.09 9.39
C TRP A 85 -2.12 14.39 10.15
N GLN A 86 -1.42 15.50 9.91
CA GLN A 86 -1.70 16.76 10.59
C GLN A 86 -3.07 17.30 10.19
N ASN A 87 -3.69 18.11 11.07
CA ASN A 87 -4.96 18.78 10.80
C ASN A 87 -6.12 17.84 10.40
N GLY A 88 -6.09 16.59 10.88
CA GLY A 88 -7.10 15.58 10.54
C GLY A 88 -6.95 14.98 9.14
N ASN A 89 -5.81 15.22 8.47
CA ASN A 89 -5.54 14.66 7.16
C ASN A 89 -5.28 13.15 7.23
N SER A 90 -5.45 12.49 6.10
CA SER A 90 -5.24 11.05 5.96
C SER A 90 -4.84 10.73 4.53
N ARG A 91 -4.46 9.47 4.31
CA ARG A 91 -4.23 8.91 2.98
C ARG A 91 -5.07 7.67 2.78
N TRP A 92 -5.31 7.28 1.54
CA TRP A 92 -5.96 6.02 1.20
C TRP A 92 -5.62 5.58 -0.23
N ASP A 93 -5.82 4.31 -0.55
CA ASP A 93 -5.45 3.71 -1.83
C ASP A 93 -6.51 2.70 -2.25
N LEU A 94 -6.95 2.80 -3.51
CA LEU A 94 -8.05 1.98 -4.03
C LEU A 94 -7.62 0.60 -4.51
N ILE A 95 -6.32 0.33 -4.75
CA ILE A 95 -5.91 -0.95 -5.36
C ILE A 95 -6.26 -2.15 -4.47
N ASP A 96 -6.01 -2.05 -3.17
CA ASP A 96 -6.31 -3.15 -2.23
C ASP A 96 -7.81 -3.19 -1.89
N MET A 97 -8.54 -2.06 -2.05
CA MET A 97 -10.01 -2.02 -1.99
C MET A 97 -10.64 -2.81 -3.13
N VAL A 98 -10.19 -2.64 -4.38
CA VAL A 98 -10.76 -3.38 -5.52
C VAL A 98 -10.44 -4.87 -5.44
N ARG A 99 -9.23 -5.25 -4.97
CA ARG A 99 -8.84 -6.65 -4.73
C ARG A 99 -9.78 -7.33 -3.75
N VAL A 100 -9.99 -6.73 -2.58
CA VAL A 100 -10.87 -7.32 -1.56
C VAL A 100 -12.34 -7.29 -1.98
N CYS A 101 -12.78 -6.28 -2.75
CA CYS A 101 -14.12 -6.26 -3.30
C CYS A 101 -14.34 -7.43 -4.24
N CYS A 102 -13.42 -7.67 -5.18
CA CYS A 102 -13.50 -8.82 -6.09
C CYS A 102 -13.43 -10.17 -5.36
N ALA A 103 -12.61 -10.27 -4.32
CA ALA A 103 -12.45 -11.49 -3.54
C ALA A 103 -13.68 -11.81 -2.69
N LEU A 104 -14.25 -10.81 -2.01
CA LEU A 104 -15.27 -11.05 -0.97
C LEU A 104 -16.68 -10.71 -1.42
N ARG A 105 -16.88 -9.65 -2.22
CA ARG A 105 -18.20 -9.11 -2.60
C ARG A 105 -18.18 -8.66 -4.07
N PRO A 106 -18.00 -9.60 -5.03
CA PRO A 106 -17.81 -9.28 -6.43
C PRO A 106 -19.07 -8.75 -7.11
N GLU A 107 -20.25 -8.93 -6.50
CA GLU A 107 -21.54 -8.69 -7.14
C GLU A 107 -21.71 -7.22 -7.55
N GLY A 108 -22.22 -7.03 -8.78
CA GLY A 108 -22.55 -5.70 -9.31
C GLY A 108 -21.39 -4.95 -9.97
N ILE A 109 -20.19 -5.55 -10.05
CA ILE A 109 -19.02 -5.01 -10.74
C ILE A 109 -18.51 -6.07 -11.72
N ASN A 110 -18.15 -5.64 -12.93
CA ASN A 110 -17.54 -6.51 -13.93
C ASN A 110 -16.03 -6.58 -13.67
N TRP A 111 -15.51 -7.79 -13.54
CA TRP A 111 -14.09 -8.04 -13.23
C TRP A 111 -13.38 -8.57 -14.48
N PRO A 112 -12.48 -7.78 -15.11
CA PRO A 112 -11.76 -8.20 -16.31
C PRO A 112 -10.80 -9.34 -15.97
N GLN A 113 -10.61 -10.25 -16.92
CA GLN A 113 -9.68 -11.37 -16.79
C GLN A 113 -8.51 -11.25 -17.75
N HIS A 114 -7.37 -11.77 -17.35
CA HIS A 114 -6.22 -12.05 -18.20
C HIS A 114 -6.46 -13.32 -19.01
N ASP A 115 -5.61 -13.57 -20.01
CA ASP A 115 -5.69 -14.76 -20.87
C ASP A 115 -5.54 -16.07 -20.08
N ASP A 116 -4.85 -16.04 -18.93
CA ASP A 116 -4.70 -17.16 -18.01
C ASP A 116 -5.90 -17.38 -17.07
N GLY A 117 -6.96 -16.57 -17.21
CA GLY A 117 -8.17 -16.59 -16.38
C GLY A 117 -8.06 -15.84 -15.05
N SER A 118 -6.88 -15.33 -14.68
CA SER A 118 -6.70 -14.52 -13.47
C SER A 118 -7.34 -13.14 -13.61
N THR A 119 -7.79 -12.54 -12.51
CA THR A 119 -8.44 -11.23 -12.56
C THR A 119 -7.42 -10.11 -12.72
N SER A 120 -7.69 -9.18 -13.64
CA SER A 120 -6.89 -7.98 -13.80
C SER A 120 -7.38 -6.86 -12.89
N PHE A 121 -6.44 -6.27 -12.15
CA PHE A 121 -6.68 -5.08 -11.32
C PHE A 121 -6.00 -3.84 -11.90
N LYS A 122 -5.76 -3.81 -13.21
CA LYS A 122 -5.32 -2.60 -13.92
C LYS A 122 -6.48 -1.63 -14.07
N LEU A 123 -6.24 -0.33 -13.89
CA LEU A 123 -7.28 0.68 -13.85
C LEU A 123 -8.00 0.80 -15.21
N GLU A 124 -7.23 0.77 -16.29
CA GLU A 124 -7.69 0.75 -17.68
C GLU A 124 -8.56 -0.47 -18.00
N HIS A 125 -8.21 -1.66 -17.49
CA HIS A 125 -9.02 -2.85 -17.69
C HIS A 125 -10.34 -2.78 -16.89
N LEU A 126 -10.29 -2.33 -15.64
CA LEU A 126 -11.48 -2.21 -14.78
C LEU A 126 -12.47 -1.18 -15.31
N THR A 127 -11.96 -0.03 -15.77
CA THR A 127 -12.80 1.02 -16.35
C THR A 127 -13.46 0.56 -17.65
N ALA A 128 -12.71 -0.07 -18.55
CA ALA A 128 -13.25 -0.65 -19.79
C ALA A 128 -14.34 -1.69 -19.51
N ALA A 129 -14.10 -2.63 -18.59
CA ALA A 129 -15.07 -3.68 -18.25
C ALA A 129 -16.38 -3.14 -17.63
N ASN A 130 -16.34 -1.94 -17.04
CA ASN A 130 -17.48 -1.31 -16.36
C ASN A 130 -18.06 -0.12 -17.13
N ASN A 131 -17.73 0.04 -18.42
CA ASN A 131 -18.21 1.14 -19.27
C ASN A 131 -17.94 2.54 -18.68
N ILE A 132 -16.77 2.70 -18.05
CA ILE A 132 -16.30 3.98 -17.53
C ILE A 132 -15.35 4.59 -18.56
N SER A 133 -15.59 5.84 -18.95
CA SER A 133 -14.70 6.55 -19.87
C SER A 133 -13.28 6.63 -19.31
N HIS A 134 -12.32 6.25 -20.13
CA HIS A 134 -10.90 6.32 -19.85
C HIS A 134 -10.19 6.70 -21.16
N GLU A 135 -10.28 7.99 -21.52
CA GLU A 135 -9.94 8.48 -22.86
C GLU A 135 -8.48 8.20 -23.25
N SER A 136 -7.53 8.64 -22.43
CA SER A 136 -6.11 8.37 -22.59
C SER A 136 -5.56 7.78 -21.30
N ALA A 137 -5.37 6.45 -21.30
CA ALA A 137 -4.59 5.81 -20.24
C ALA A 137 -3.21 6.49 -20.16
N HIS A 138 -2.72 6.73 -18.94
CA HIS A 138 -1.46 7.44 -18.66
C HIS A 138 -1.49 8.97 -18.87
N ASP A 139 -2.64 9.58 -19.14
CA ASP A 139 -2.86 10.99 -18.79
C ASP A 139 -3.25 11.09 -17.30
N ALA A 140 -2.50 11.87 -16.54
CA ALA A 140 -2.67 12.01 -15.10
C ALA A 140 -4.10 12.44 -14.73
N LEU A 141 -4.73 13.30 -15.53
CA LEU A 141 -6.09 13.76 -15.25
C LEU A 141 -7.14 12.68 -15.55
N SER A 142 -6.99 11.97 -16.68
CA SER A 142 -7.82 10.81 -17.02
C SER A 142 -7.75 9.71 -15.94
N ASP A 143 -6.55 9.38 -15.45
CA ASP A 143 -6.36 8.39 -14.37
C ASP A 143 -7.03 8.82 -13.06
N VAL A 144 -7.01 10.13 -12.74
CA VAL A 144 -7.74 10.68 -11.58
C VAL A 144 -9.25 10.50 -11.75
N TYR A 145 -9.82 10.82 -12.92
CA TYR A 145 -11.24 10.63 -13.17
C TYR A 145 -11.65 9.15 -13.14
N ALA A 146 -10.84 8.27 -13.74
CA ALA A 146 -11.02 6.82 -13.67
C ALA A 146 -11.01 6.31 -12.23
N THR A 147 -10.04 6.76 -11.42
CA THR A 147 -9.94 6.42 -9.99
C THR A 147 -11.19 6.86 -9.21
N ILE A 148 -11.67 8.09 -9.43
CA ILE A 148 -12.91 8.60 -8.82
C ILE A 148 -14.13 7.77 -9.25
N ALA A 149 -14.22 7.40 -10.53
CA ALA A 149 -15.32 6.61 -11.05
C ALA A 149 -15.35 5.19 -10.45
N ILE A 150 -14.19 4.54 -10.29
CA ILE A 150 -14.08 3.24 -9.61
C ILE A 150 -14.46 3.36 -8.14
N ALA A 151 -14.01 4.40 -7.42
CA ALA A 151 -14.44 4.63 -6.04
C ALA A 151 -15.97 4.77 -5.93
N LYS A 152 -16.58 5.55 -6.82
CA LYS A 152 -18.04 5.72 -6.89
C LYS A 152 -18.75 4.41 -7.21
N LEU A 153 -18.22 3.61 -8.13
CA LEU A 153 -18.78 2.31 -8.51
C LEU A 153 -18.79 1.36 -7.30
N VAL A 154 -17.65 1.20 -6.62
CA VAL A 154 -17.55 0.34 -5.42
C VAL A 154 -18.47 0.85 -4.31
N LYS A 155 -18.50 2.17 -4.07
CA LYS A 155 -19.41 2.77 -3.07
C LYS A 155 -20.88 2.52 -3.40
N ALA A 156 -21.28 2.58 -4.67
CA ALA A 156 -22.66 2.37 -5.09
C ALA A 156 -23.08 0.89 -5.01
N LYS A 157 -22.20 -0.04 -5.40
CA LYS A 157 -22.51 -1.48 -5.46
C LYS A 157 -22.28 -2.18 -4.12
N GLN A 158 -21.29 -1.75 -3.35
CA GLN A 158 -20.85 -2.37 -2.09
C GLN A 158 -20.64 -1.31 -0.99
N PRO A 159 -21.66 -0.51 -0.61
CA PRO A 159 -21.50 0.63 0.31
C PRO A 159 -20.97 0.24 1.69
N LYS A 160 -21.46 -0.87 2.27
CA LYS A 160 -20.99 -1.35 3.58
C LYS A 160 -19.51 -1.76 3.56
N LEU A 161 -19.06 -2.38 2.48
CA LEU A 161 -17.66 -2.74 2.31
C LEU A 161 -16.81 -1.48 2.13
N PHE A 162 -17.25 -0.54 1.29
CA PHE A 162 -16.58 0.75 1.11
C PHE A 162 -16.38 1.48 2.45
N ASP A 163 -17.45 1.63 3.25
CA ASP A 163 -17.39 2.32 4.54
C ASP A 163 -16.49 1.59 5.54
N TYR A 164 -16.52 0.25 5.55
CA TYR A 164 -15.62 -0.57 6.37
C TYR A 164 -14.15 -0.32 5.99
N LEU A 165 -13.81 -0.39 4.71
CA LEU A 165 -12.45 -0.23 4.21
C LEU A 165 -11.94 1.20 4.36
N PHE A 166 -12.82 2.20 4.19
CA PHE A 166 -12.47 3.59 4.39
C PHE A 166 -12.05 3.87 5.84
N LYS A 167 -12.65 3.20 6.84
CA LYS A 167 -12.21 3.30 8.25
C LYS A 167 -10.80 2.75 8.46
N LEU A 168 -10.43 1.69 7.75
CA LEU A 168 -9.11 1.05 7.84
C LEU A 168 -7.96 1.92 7.31
N ARG A 169 -8.24 3.08 6.71
CA ARG A 169 -7.20 4.07 6.41
C ARG A 169 -6.53 4.60 7.69
N ASN A 170 -7.22 4.52 8.83
CA ASN A 170 -6.66 4.85 10.13
C ASN A 170 -5.86 3.67 10.70
N LYS A 171 -4.56 3.87 10.91
CA LYS A 171 -3.64 2.84 11.42
C LYS A 171 -4.07 2.24 12.77
N ARG A 172 -4.82 2.96 13.60
CA ARG A 172 -5.30 2.45 14.90
C ARG A 172 -6.37 1.37 14.72
N GLU A 173 -7.26 1.54 13.74
CA GLU A 173 -8.28 0.54 13.38
C GLU A 173 -7.61 -0.74 12.85
N VAL A 174 -6.59 -0.59 12.01
CA VAL A 174 -5.80 -1.72 11.51
C VAL A 174 -5.06 -2.41 12.64
N ALA A 175 -4.39 -1.67 13.52
CA ALA A 175 -3.62 -2.22 14.64
C ALA A 175 -4.50 -3.02 15.62
N ALA A 176 -5.75 -2.58 15.84
CA ALA A 176 -6.72 -3.32 16.64
C ALA A 176 -7.07 -4.69 16.03
N LEU A 177 -7.17 -4.78 14.70
CA LEU A 177 -7.43 -6.03 13.99
C LEU A 177 -6.19 -6.94 13.92
N LEU A 178 -4.98 -6.36 13.86
CA LEU A 178 -3.70 -7.07 13.86
C LEU A 178 -3.12 -7.26 15.27
N ASN A 179 -3.99 -7.52 16.25
CA ASN A 179 -3.57 -7.68 17.64
C ASN A 179 -2.77 -8.98 17.84
N VAL A 180 -1.46 -8.85 18.07
CA VAL A 180 -0.52 -9.97 18.27
C VAL A 180 -0.74 -10.74 19.59
N ALA A 181 -1.44 -10.16 20.56
CA ALA A 181 -1.77 -10.85 21.81
C ALA A 181 -2.98 -11.78 21.62
N GLU A 182 -4.00 -11.30 20.89
CA GLU A 182 -5.19 -12.10 20.57
C GLU A 182 -4.93 -13.12 19.46
N LYS A 183 -3.95 -12.84 18.58
CA LYS A 183 -3.57 -13.68 17.44
C LYS A 183 -4.77 -14.10 16.59
N LYS A 184 -5.77 -13.22 16.45
CA LYS A 184 -6.97 -13.51 15.65
C LYS A 184 -6.62 -13.46 14.16
N PRO A 185 -6.99 -14.48 13.37
CA PRO A 185 -6.82 -14.42 11.93
C PRO A 185 -7.63 -13.29 11.29
N VAL A 186 -7.12 -12.74 10.19
CA VAL A 186 -7.77 -11.73 9.35
C VAL A 186 -7.58 -12.05 7.88
N LEU A 187 -8.53 -11.68 7.04
CA LEU A 187 -8.38 -11.70 5.59
C LEU A 187 -7.50 -10.52 5.16
N HIS A 188 -6.55 -10.75 4.27
CA HIS A 188 -5.63 -9.72 3.81
C HIS A 188 -5.37 -9.83 2.31
N PRO A 189 -5.75 -8.82 1.49
CA PRO A 189 -5.32 -8.72 0.11
C PRO A 189 -3.91 -8.10 0.01
N SER A 190 -3.12 -8.58 -0.94
CA SER A 190 -1.81 -7.99 -1.27
C SER A 190 -1.30 -8.54 -2.59
N ALA A 191 -0.66 -7.68 -3.39
CA ALA A 191 -0.01 -8.07 -4.65
C ALA A 191 1.02 -9.21 -4.52
N MET A 192 1.56 -9.45 -3.31
CA MET A 192 2.45 -10.58 -3.04
C MET A 192 1.75 -11.95 -3.04
N PHE A 193 0.41 -11.97 -3.01
CA PHE A 193 -0.36 -13.21 -3.09
C PHE A 193 -0.80 -13.46 -4.53
N PRO A 194 -0.88 -14.73 -4.96
CA PRO A 194 -1.26 -15.07 -6.34
C PRO A 194 -2.57 -14.42 -6.80
N ALA A 195 -2.58 -13.95 -8.04
CA ALA A 195 -3.78 -13.37 -8.67
C ALA A 195 -4.90 -14.41 -8.83
N SER A 196 -4.57 -15.70 -8.92
CA SER A 196 -5.52 -16.81 -8.98
C SER A 196 -6.48 -16.87 -7.77
N ARG A 197 -6.05 -16.37 -6.60
CA ARG A 197 -6.87 -16.22 -5.40
C ARG A 197 -7.26 -14.77 -5.11
N PHE A 198 -7.38 -13.95 -6.15
CA PHE A 198 -7.73 -12.53 -6.05
C PHE A 198 -6.79 -11.76 -5.11
N CYS A 199 -5.51 -12.17 -5.09
CA CYS A 199 -4.48 -11.62 -4.21
C CYS A 199 -4.86 -11.67 -2.72
N THR A 200 -5.73 -12.58 -2.26
CA THR A 200 -6.29 -12.57 -0.89
C THR A 200 -6.08 -13.91 -0.21
N THR A 201 -5.72 -13.89 1.08
CA THR A 201 -5.63 -15.08 1.94
C THR A 201 -6.01 -14.76 3.37
N LEU A 202 -6.06 -15.79 4.22
CA LEU A 202 -6.20 -15.65 5.66
C LEU A 202 -4.81 -15.59 6.32
N VAL A 203 -4.55 -14.54 7.09
CA VAL A 203 -3.28 -14.34 7.79
C VAL A 203 -3.47 -14.22 9.30
N MET A 204 -2.47 -14.64 10.06
CA MET A 204 -2.44 -14.55 11.53
C MET A 204 -1.32 -13.60 11.98
N PRO A 205 -1.60 -12.59 12.82
CA PRO A 205 -0.56 -11.74 13.39
C PRO A 205 0.26 -12.52 14.43
N LEU A 206 1.60 -12.50 14.29
CA LEU A 206 2.51 -13.26 15.15
C LEU A 206 3.38 -12.38 16.04
N ALA A 207 3.89 -11.26 15.51
CA ALA A 207 4.81 -10.37 16.23
C ALA A 207 4.80 -8.96 15.66
N ILE A 208 5.16 -7.98 16.48
CA ILE A 208 5.50 -6.63 16.01
C ILE A 208 6.92 -6.68 15.44
N HIS A 209 7.16 -6.00 14.31
CA HIS A 209 8.48 -5.94 13.70
C HIS A 209 9.49 -5.27 14.65
N PRO A 210 10.71 -5.82 14.82
CA PRO A 210 11.66 -5.36 15.85
C PRO A 210 12.08 -3.90 15.69
N THR A 211 12.23 -3.44 14.45
CA THR A 211 12.70 -2.07 14.13
C THR A 211 11.60 -1.13 13.63
N ASN A 212 10.42 -1.65 13.25
CA ASN A 212 9.34 -0.84 12.68
C ASN A 212 8.04 -1.03 13.47
N LYS A 213 7.75 -0.11 14.38
CA LYS A 213 6.55 -0.15 15.23
C LYS A 213 5.22 -0.11 14.47
N ASN A 214 5.21 0.33 13.21
CA ASN A 214 4.00 0.33 12.39
C ASN A 214 3.83 -0.98 11.61
N ALA A 215 4.72 -1.96 11.78
CA ALA A 215 4.72 -3.20 11.02
C ALA A 215 4.42 -4.41 11.91
N VAL A 216 3.49 -5.24 11.47
CA VAL A 216 3.14 -6.51 12.12
C VAL A 216 3.51 -7.66 11.20
N ILE A 217 4.31 -8.60 11.72
CA ILE A 217 4.68 -9.82 11.03
C ILE A 217 3.49 -10.78 11.14
N CYS A 218 2.94 -11.12 9.98
CA CYS A 218 1.82 -12.03 9.84
C CYS A 218 2.25 -13.29 9.09
N TYR A 219 1.55 -14.40 9.33
CA TYR A 219 1.77 -15.67 8.67
C TYR A 219 0.57 -16.04 7.79
N ASP A 220 0.81 -16.50 6.57
CA ASP A 220 -0.24 -17.01 5.67
C ASP A 220 -0.71 -18.40 6.12
N LEU A 221 -1.96 -18.49 6.59
CA LEU A 221 -2.52 -19.73 7.11
C LEU A 221 -2.86 -20.75 6.00
N SER A 222 -2.71 -20.40 4.73
CA SER A 222 -2.86 -21.38 3.63
C SER A 222 -1.70 -22.37 3.50
N VAL A 223 -0.62 -22.17 4.24
CA VAL A 223 0.62 -22.97 4.15
C VAL A 223 0.95 -23.59 5.50
N ASP A 224 1.53 -24.79 5.48
CA ASP A 224 1.93 -25.52 6.69
C ASP A 224 3.00 -24.75 7.49
N PRO A 225 2.75 -24.45 8.79
CA PRO A 225 3.69 -23.75 9.65
C PRO A 225 4.84 -24.59 10.18
N ALA A 226 4.91 -25.91 9.91
CA ALA A 226 5.99 -26.77 10.41
C ALA A 226 7.40 -26.19 10.15
N PRO A 227 7.75 -25.69 8.94
CA PRO A 227 9.05 -25.07 8.71
C PRO A 227 9.31 -23.83 9.58
N LEU A 228 8.30 -23.00 9.87
CA LEU A 228 8.47 -21.85 10.76
C LEU A 228 8.74 -22.30 12.21
N ILE A 229 8.08 -23.37 12.64
CA ILE A 229 8.18 -23.91 14.00
C ILE A 229 9.52 -24.62 14.21
N GLU A 230 9.96 -25.40 13.24
CA GLU A 230 11.12 -26.31 13.35
C GLU A 230 12.46 -25.65 13.03
N LEU A 231 12.51 -24.77 12.02
CA LEU A 231 13.76 -24.16 11.57
C LEU A 231 14.30 -23.12 12.57
N SER A 232 15.63 -22.91 12.52
CA SER A 232 16.29 -21.83 13.26
C SER A 232 15.99 -20.45 12.63
N ALA A 233 16.27 -19.37 13.37
CA ALA A 233 16.08 -18.02 12.87
C ALA A 233 16.95 -17.74 11.63
N GLU A 234 18.18 -18.23 11.61
CA GLU A 234 19.13 -18.08 10.51
C GLU A 234 18.63 -18.79 9.24
N GLN A 235 18.14 -20.04 9.38
CA GLN A 235 17.58 -20.79 8.26
C GLN A 235 16.32 -20.12 7.68
N ILE A 236 15.48 -19.54 8.55
CA ILE A 236 14.30 -18.79 8.13
C ILE A 236 14.73 -17.51 7.40
N ALA A 237 15.69 -16.76 7.94
CA ALA A 237 16.20 -15.53 7.33
C ALA A 237 16.82 -15.79 5.96
N GLU A 238 17.61 -16.84 5.82
CA GLU A 238 18.19 -17.28 4.54
C GLU A 238 17.11 -17.53 3.49
N ARG A 239 16.05 -18.29 3.84
CA ARG A 239 14.92 -18.53 2.93
C ARG A 239 14.12 -17.26 2.63
N LEU A 240 13.97 -16.38 3.61
CA LEU A 240 13.14 -15.18 3.51
C LEU A 240 13.81 -14.06 2.70
N PHE A 241 15.14 -13.98 2.70
CA PHE A 241 15.88 -12.90 2.03
C PHE A 241 16.60 -13.34 0.75
N THR A 242 16.72 -14.65 0.50
CA THR A 242 17.16 -15.17 -0.81
C THR A 242 16.06 -14.97 -1.87
N PRO A 243 16.36 -14.42 -3.06
CA PRO A 243 15.41 -14.33 -4.16
C PRO A 243 14.84 -15.71 -4.55
N SER A 244 13.55 -15.81 -4.92
CA SER A 244 12.92 -17.12 -5.13
C SER A 244 13.60 -17.95 -6.22
N ALA A 245 14.16 -17.31 -7.25
CA ALA A 245 14.90 -17.98 -8.32
C ALA A 245 16.26 -18.57 -7.89
N GLN A 246 16.73 -18.23 -6.68
CA GLN A 246 17.99 -18.69 -6.11
C GLN A 246 17.79 -19.68 -4.95
N LEU A 247 16.53 -19.98 -4.57
CA LEU A 247 16.26 -21.00 -3.56
C LEU A 247 16.59 -22.39 -4.12
N PRO A 248 17.15 -23.31 -3.30
CA PRO A 248 17.37 -24.68 -3.71
C PRO A 248 16.08 -25.38 -4.15
N GLU A 249 16.20 -26.37 -5.03
CA GLU A 249 15.05 -27.17 -5.47
C GLU A 249 14.35 -27.84 -4.28
N GLY A 250 13.02 -27.75 -4.24
CA GLY A 250 12.19 -28.25 -3.13
C GLY A 250 12.19 -27.39 -1.86
N VAL A 251 12.94 -26.28 -1.82
CA VAL A 251 12.94 -25.35 -0.68
C VAL A 251 12.01 -24.17 -0.97
N GLU A 252 10.92 -24.08 -0.20
CA GLU A 252 9.99 -22.97 -0.29
C GLU A 252 10.31 -21.84 0.68
N ARG A 253 9.95 -20.61 0.28
CA ARG A 253 10.04 -19.43 1.13
C ARG A 253 9.04 -19.55 2.28
N ILE A 254 9.49 -19.26 3.50
CA ILE A 254 8.60 -19.20 4.66
C ILE A 254 7.57 -18.07 4.44
N PRO A 255 6.25 -18.34 4.53
CA PRO A 255 5.22 -17.41 4.08
C PRO A 255 4.88 -16.36 5.15
N LEU A 256 5.93 -15.68 5.61
CA LEU A 256 5.87 -14.52 6.47
C LEU A 256 5.66 -13.26 5.63
N LYS A 257 4.77 -12.39 6.09
CA LYS A 257 4.49 -11.11 5.48
C LYS A 257 4.42 -10.01 6.53
N THR A 258 5.16 -8.95 6.28
CA THR A 258 5.06 -7.72 7.07
C THR A 258 3.89 -6.86 6.58
N VAL A 259 2.90 -6.63 7.45
CA VAL A 259 1.76 -5.75 7.19
C VAL A 259 1.98 -4.41 7.89
N GLN A 260 2.13 -3.33 7.11
CA GLN A 260 2.42 -2.00 7.63
C GLN A 260 1.13 -1.20 7.87
N THR A 261 0.77 -0.96 9.13
CA THR A 261 -0.49 -0.33 9.55
C THR A 261 -0.65 1.11 9.04
N ASN A 262 0.44 1.81 8.74
CA ASN A 262 0.44 3.18 8.19
C ASN A 262 0.44 3.25 6.66
N ARG A 263 0.34 2.11 5.96
CA ARG A 263 0.22 2.01 4.50
C ARG A 263 -1.18 1.59 4.05
N CYS A 264 -2.20 1.98 4.82
CA CYS A 264 -3.62 1.67 4.61
C CYS A 264 -3.88 0.20 4.19
N PRO A 265 -3.29 -0.80 4.88
CA PRO A 265 -3.47 -2.17 4.48
C PRO A 265 -4.92 -2.56 4.73
N VAL A 266 -5.51 -3.25 3.75
CA VAL A 266 -6.81 -3.87 3.98
C VAL A 266 -6.63 -5.07 4.89
N VAL A 267 -7.37 -5.09 5.99
CA VAL A 267 -7.50 -6.22 6.91
C VAL A 267 -8.97 -6.43 7.19
N ALA A 268 -9.51 -7.58 6.80
CA ALA A 268 -10.92 -7.90 6.91
C ALA A 268 -11.15 -8.97 8.00
N THR A 269 -12.21 -8.81 8.79
CA THR A 269 -12.59 -9.81 9.80
C THR A 269 -12.97 -11.15 9.14
N THR A 270 -12.67 -12.26 9.83
CA THR A 270 -13.11 -13.61 9.45
C THR A 270 -14.62 -13.77 9.35
N LYS A 271 -15.42 -12.85 9.90
CA LYS A 271 -16.88 -12.84 9.69
C LYS A 271 -17.28 -12.67 8.22
N LEU A 272 -16.38 -12.18 7.37
CA LEU A 272 -16.60 -12.04 5.93
C LEU A 272 -16.18 -13.30 5.14
N LEU A 273 -15.63 -14.32 5.81
CA LEU A 273 -15.18 -15.57 5.24
C LEU A 273 -16.24 -16.66 5.47
N ASP A 274 -17.08 -16.88 4.48
CA ASP A 274 -17.95 -18.04 4.38
C ASP A 274 -17.35 -19.10 3.43
N ASP A 275 -18.00 -20.25 3.30
CA ASP A 275 -17.50 -21.35 2.47
C ASP A 275 -17.40 -20.95 0.98
N LYS A 276 -18.28 -20.08 0.49
CA LYS A 276 -18.24 -19.59 -0.89
C LYS A 276 -17.04 -18.68 -1.13
N VAL A 277 -16.76 -17.78 -0.18
CA VAL A 277 -15.58 -16.92 -0.23
C VAL A 277 -14.33 -17.78 -0.15
N ALA A 278 -14.28 -18.77 0.75
CA ALA A 278 -13.14 -19.66 0.88
C ALA A 278 -12.85 -20.45 -0.40
N GLU A 279 -13.87 -21.03 -1.02
CA GLU A 279 -13.76 -21.71 -2.32
C GLU A 279 -13.26 -20.73 -3.40
N ARG A 280 -13.84 -19.52 -3.46
CA ARG A 280 -13.46 -18.48 -4.42
C ARG A 280 -11.99 -18.08 -4.27
N ILE A 281 -11.48 -17.87 -3.06
CA ILE A 281 -10.07 -17.54 -2.82
C ILE A 281 -9.17 -18.79 -2.74
N GLN A 282 -9.69 -19.98 -3.07
CA GLN A 282 -8.95 -21.24 -3.06
C GLN A 282 -8.27 -21.54 -1.72
N LEU A 283 -8.97 -21.25 -0.61
CA LEU A 283 -8.49 -21.47 0.74
C LEU A 283 -9.13 -22.73 1.33
N ASP A 284 -8.31 -23.74 1.62
CA ASP A 284 -8.71 -24.90 2.42
C ASP A 284 -8.90 -24.46 3.89
N LEU A 285 -10.17 -24.22 4.26
CA LEU A 285 -10.52 -23.79 5.62
C LEU A 285 -10.16 -24.83 6.70
N PRO A 286 -10.45 -26.13 6.53
CA PRO A 286 -9.96 -27.16 7.44
C PRO A 286 -8.45 -27.11 7.68
N ALA A 287 -7.63 -27.07 6.62
CA ALA A 287 -6.18 -27.00 6.74
C ALA A 287 -5.74 -25.70 7.43
N ALA A 288 -6.29 -24.55 7.02
CA ALA A 288 -5.97 -23.26 7.64
C ALA A 288 -6.31 -23.22 9.14
N ARG A 289 -7.38 -23.90 9.57
CA ARG A 289 -7.72 -24.06 11.00
C ARG A 289 -6.69 -24.92 11.73
N GLN A 290 -6.20 -25.99 11.11
CA GLN A 290 -5.14 -26.81 11.68
C GLN A 290 -3.83 -26.02 11.84
N HIS A 291 -3.41 -25.29 10.80
CA HIS A 291 -2.23 -24.42 10.84
C HIS A 291 -2.34 -23.36 11.93
N TYR A 292 -3.53 -22.76 12.08
CA TYR A 292 -3.83 -21.83 13.16
C TYR A 292 -3.62 -22.45 14.55
N GLN A 293 -4.11 -23.67 14.79
CA GLN A 293 -3.92 -24.36 16.08
C GLN A 293 -2.45 -24.70 16.35
N GLN A 294 -1.70 -25.15 15.34
CA GLN A 294 -0.26 -25.40 15.48
C GLN A 294 0.50 -24.14 15.89
N LEU A 295 0.21 -22.99 15.26
CA LEU A 295 0.83 -21.70 15.59
C LEU A 295 0.44 -21.17 16.98
N LEU A 296 -0.78 -21.46 17.46
CA LEU A 296 -1.18 -21.13 18.82
C LEU A 296 -0.39 -21.92 19.88
N GLN A 297 -0.08 -23.18 19.59
CA GLN A 297 0.65 -24.07 20.50
C GLN A 297 2.17 -23.85 20.46
N ALA A 298 2.68 -23.30 19.35
CA ALA A 298 4.09 -22.98 19.17
C ALA A 298 4.57 -21.89 20.15
N LYS A 299 5.64 -22.18 20.88
CA LYS A 299 6.26 -21.27 21.86
C LYS A 299 7.46 -20.53 21.24
N GLY A 300 7.74 -19.33 21.74
CA GLY A 300 8.93 -18.58 21.36
C GLY A 300 8.92 -17.96 19.95
N LEU A 301 7.81 -18.06 19.21
CA LEU A 301 7.72 -17.51 17.84
C LEU A 301 8.04 -16.01 17.78
N SER A 302 7.58 -15.21 18.75
CA SER A 302 7.82 -13.76 18.73
C SER A 302 9.31 -13.41 18.87
N THR A 303 10.04 -14.12 19.74
CA THR A 303 11.50 -13.95 19.89
C THR A 303 12.22 -14.44 18.63
N LYS A 304 11.88 -15.63 18.13
CA LYS A 304 12.46 -16.17 16.89
C LYS A 304 12.28 -15.20 15.72
N LEU A 305 11.10 -14.62 15.56
CA LEU A 305 10.83 -13.64 14.51
C LEU A 305 11.59 -12.33 14.74
N ALA A 306 11.79 -11.88 15.98
CA ALA A 306 12.65 -10.73 16.24
C ALA A 306 14.09 -10.98 15.75
N ASP A 307 14.62 -12.17 15.99
CA ASP A 307 15.97 -12.57 15.54
C ASP A 307 16.05 -12.65 14.02
N VAL A 308 15.06 -13.28 13.35
CA VAL A 308 14.97 -13.35 11.87
C VAL A 308 15.05 -11.96 11.22
N PHE A 309 14.27 -11.01 11.74
CA PHE A 309 14.15 -9.67 11.14
C PHE A 309 15.22 -8.69 11.64
N ALA A 310 16.02 -9.06 12.64
CA ALA A 310 17.19 -8.28 13.08
C ALA A 310 18.42 -8.50 12.18
N GLN A 311 18.47 -9.59 11.42
CA GLN A 311 19.62 -9.98 10.57
C GLN A 311 19.74 -9.18 9.25
N GLN A 312 18.97 -8.10 9.07
CA GLN A 312 19.03 -7.29 7.85
C GLN A 312 20.12 -6.22 7.92
N ASP A 313 21.19 -6.42 7.16
CA ASP A 313 22.17 -5.38 6.87
C ASP A 313 21.84 -4.66 5.56
N PHE A 314 21.70 -3.35 5.64
CA PHE A 314 21.52 -2.49 4.48
C PHE A 314 22.82 -1.75 4.16
N PRO A 315 23.18 -1.58 2.88
CA PRO A 315 24.34 -0.79 2.51
C PRO A 315 24.15 0.66 2.99
N VAL A 316 25.20 1.23 3.55
CA VAL A 316 25.21 2.63 3.97
C VAL A 316 24.97 3.50 2.74
N ARG A 317 23.94 4.36 2.81
CA ARG A 317 23.64 5.36 1.79
C ARG A 317 24.26 6.69 2.19
N THR A 318 25.04 7.28 1.30
CA THR A 318 25.72 8.57 1.49
C THR A 318 25.16 9.68 0.61
N ASP A 319 24.43 9.31 -0.44
CA ASP A 319 23.74 10.25 -1.32
C ASP A 319 22.49 10.81 -0.60
N PRO A 320 22.43 12.13 -0.34
CA PRO A 320 21.32 12.74 0.39
C PRO A 320 19.96 12.49 -0.25
N ASP A 321 19.87 12.34 -1.58
CA ASP A 321 18.61 12.06 -2.27
C ASP A 321 18.06 10.66 -1.96
N LEU A 322 18.93 9.75 -1.50
CA LEU A 322 18.57 8.38 -1.11
C LEU A 322 18.44 8.21 0.41
N MET A 323 18.60 9.29 1.19
CA MET A 323 18.70 9.25 2.64
C MET A 323 17.42 9.61 3.39
N LEU A 324 16.27 9.80 2.73
CA LEU A 324 14.98 10.10 3.38
C LEU A 324 14.64 9.16 4.55
N TYR A 325 14.97 7.86 4.41
CA TYR A 325 14.73 6.83 5.43
C TYR A 325 15.99 6.46 6.22
N SER A 326 17.11 7.15 5.97
CA SER A 326 18.39 6.97 6.67
C SER A 326 18.52 7.99 7.80
N GLY A 327 19.10 7.59 8.94
CA GLY A 327 19.43 8.53 10.02
C GLY A 327 18.27 9.00 10.90
N GLY A 328 17.05 8.49 10.71
CA GLY A 328 15.88 8.77 11.54
C GLY A 328 15.07 9.99 11.09
N PHE A 329 14.14 10.46 11.94
CA PHE A 329 13.31 11.64 11.64
C PHE A 329 14.06 12.92 12.01
N PHE A 330 13.85 14.00 11.23
CA PHE A 330 14.31 15.34 11.60
C PHE A 330 13.71 15.76 12.95
N GLY A 331 14.52 16.36 13.81
CA GLY A 331 14.10 16.84 15.13
C GLY A 331 13.35 18.18 15.04
N GLN A 332 12.61 18.53 16.10
CA GLN A 332 11.91 19.83 16.17
C GLN A 332 12.85 21.04 16.06
N ASN A 333 14.12 20.88 16.42
CA ASN A 333 15.15 21.93 16.32
C ASN A 333 15.87 21.98 14.96
N SER A 334 15.50 21.12 14.00
CA SER A 334 16.11 21.07 12.66
C SER A 334 15.70 22.23 11.74
N GLY A 335 14.88 23.17 12.21
CA GLY A 335 14.51 24.38 11.46
C GLY A 335 13.43 24.16 10.39
N LEU A 336 12.83 22.97 10.28
CA LEU A 336 11.57 22.73 9.57
C LEU A 336 10.41 23.37 10.37
N ASN A 337 10.47 24.69 10.54
CA ASN A 337 9.45 25.45 11.27
C ASN A 337 8.18 25.53 10.43
N ASN A 338 7.13 24.85 10.88
CA ASN A 338 5.73 25.10 10.51
C ASN A 338 5.23 26.45 11.06
N SER A 339 5.98 27.54 10.88
CA SER A 339 5.59 28.88 11.33
C SER A 339 4.96 29.66 10.18
N GLY A 340 3.63 29.51 10.08
CA GLY A 340 2.63 30.55 9.80
C GLY A 340 2.92 31.65 8.76
N ILE A 341 2.10 31.65 7.70
CA ILE A 341 1.39 32.87 7.33
C ILE A 341 -0.11 32.55 7.37
N SER A 342 -0.74 32.91 8.49
CA SER A 342 -2.18 33.04 8.60
C SER A 342 -2.65 34.18 7.70
N PHE A 343 -3.43 33.87 6.67
CA PHE A 343 -4.48 34.77 6.18
C PHE A 343 -5.72 33.96 5.83
N PHE A 344 -6.82 34.32 6.49
CA PHE A 344 -8.17 33.81 6.28
C PHE A 344 -8.66 34.05 4.84
N VAL A 345 -9.26 33.04 4.20
CA VAL A 345 -10.67 33.09 3.75
C VAL A 345 -11.21 31.66 3.82
N VAL A 346 -12.19 31.48 4.70
CA VAL A 346 -12.98 30.25 4.88
C VAL A 346 -14.04 30.20 3.77
N LEU A 347 -14.16 29.06 3.09
CA LEU A 347 -15.43 28.64 2.51
C LEU A 347 -15.67 27.17 2.88
N LEU A 348 -16.51 26.99 3.90
CA LEU A 348 -17.12 25.73 4.29
C LEU A 348 -18.27 25.40 3.34
N LEU A 349 -18.47 24.12 3.05
CA LEU A 349 -19.83 23.59 2.85
C LEU A 349 -20.02 22.32 3.70
N PRO A 350 -21.22 22.13 4.29
CA PRO A 350 -21.53 21.08 5.25
C PRO A 350 -21.95 19.76 4.58
N CYS A 351 -21.79 18.68 5.37
CA CYS A 351 -22.41 17.34 5.32
C CYS A 351 -22.57 16.63 3.97
#